data_AF-A0A2V6D8K9-F1
#
_entry.id   AF-A0A2V6D8K9-F1
#
_cell.length_a   1.000
_cell.length_b   1.000
_cell.length_c   1.000
_cell.angle_alpha   90.00
_cell.angle_beta   90.00
_cell.angle_gamma   90.00
#
_symmetry.space_group_name_H-M   'P 1'
#
loop_
_entity.id
_entity.type
_entity.pdbx_description
1 polymer ?
#
loop_
_entity_poly.entity_id
_entity_poly.type
_entity_poly.pdbx_seq_one_letter_code
_entity_poly.pdbx_strand_id
1 'polypeptide(L)'
;EHHDLPSIPWNNLPKLRALAPEFYDCLKYHSSWSRLLFQFIFDKRYTLFSRIERMKRSGNSRVGGAAVNRQKAIAVEAEIAGV
;
A
#
# COMPACT_ATOMS: atom_id res chain seq x y z
N GLU A 1 15.13 -7.62 1.36
CA GLU A 1 16.13 -6.53 1.30
C GLU A 1 16.91 -6.52 2.61
N HIS A 2 18.23 -6.44 2.55
CA HIS A 2 19.16 -6.57 3.68
C HIS A 2 20.06 -5.32 3.69
N HIS A 3 19.44 -4.15 3.87
CA HIS A 3 20.16 -2.87 3.77
C HIS A 3 20.84 -2.44 5.07
N ASP A 4 20.52 -3.08 6.20
CA ASP A 4 20.97 -2.61 7.52
C ASP A 4 22.32 -3.20 7.96
N LEU A 5 22.81 -4.26 7.31
CA LEU A 5 24.01 -5.00 7.74
C LEU A 5 24.94 -5.41 6.60
N PRO A 6 25.39 -4.47 5.74
CA PRO A 6 26.24 -4.78 4.59
C PRO A 6 27.59 -5.42 4.96
N SER A 7 28.05 -5.24 6.20
CA SER A 7 29.33 -5.78 6.69
C SER A 7 29.22 -7.14 7.38
N ILE A 8 28.01 -7.67 7.61
CA ILE A 8 27.83 -8.94 8.33
C ILE A 8 27.64 -10.07 7.32
N PRO A 9 28.53 -11.08 7.29
CA PRO A 9 28.36 -12.22 6.41
C PRO A 9 27.18 -13.09 6.87
N TRP A 10 26.52 -13.73 5.91
CA TRP A 10 25.33 -14.58 6.14
C TRP A 10 25.53 -15.68 7.21
N ASN A 11 26.73 -16.22 7.32
CA ASN A 11 27.10 -17.22 8.34
C ASN A 11 26.96 -16.72 9.78
N ASN A 12 26.96 -15.39 10.00
CA ASN A 12 26.80 -14.78 11.31
C ASN A 12 25.35 -14.35 11.60
N LEU A 13 24.43 -14.50 10.65
CA LEU A 13 23.01 -14.17 10.86
C LEU A 13 22.36 -14.93 12.02
N PRO A 14 22.67 -16.21 12.28
CA PRO A 14 22.13 -16.89 13.46
C PRO A 14 22.56 -16.22 14.77
N LYS A 15 23.81 -15.73 14.86
CA LYS A 15 24.34 -15.03 16.04
C LYS A 15 23.66 -13.67 16.21
N LEU A 16 23.46 -12.94 15.11
CA LEU A 16 22.76 -11.67 15.10
C LEU A 16 21.29 -11.83 15.54
N ARG A 17 20.59 -12.85 15.02
CA ARG A 17 19.23 -13.16 15.44
C ARG A 17 19.15 -13.44 16.94
N ALA A 18 20.13 -14.16 17.50
CA ALA A 18 20.21 -14.43 18.93
C ALA A 18 20.51 -13.18 19.77
N LEU A 19 21.22 -12.19 19.23
CA LEU A 19 21.55 -10.94 19.92
C LEU A 19 20.37 -9.97 20.01
N ALA A 20 19.46 -10.01 19.02
CA ALA A 20 18.35 -9.07 18.89
C ALA A 20 17.04 -9.79 18.49
N PRO A 21 16.56 -10.76 19.30
CA PRO A 21 15.40 -11.59 18.98
C PRO A 21 14.12 -10.77 18.77
N GLU A 22 13.97 -9.65 19.48
CA GLU A 22 12.80 -8.77 19.39
C GLU A 22 12.57 -8.19 17.97
N PHE A 23 13.64 -8.02 17.19
CA PHE A 23 13.56 -7.53 15.81
C PHE A 23 13.35 -8.65 14.79
N TYR A 24 13.82 -9.87 15.07
CA TYR A 24 13.89 -10.94 14.07
C TYR A 24 12.93 -12.11 14.30
N ASP A 25 12.41 -12.30 15.51
CA ASP A 25 11.49 -13.41 15.82
C ASP A 25 10.09 -13.22 15.22
N CYS A 26 9.64 -11.97 15.12
CA CYS A 26 8.36 -11.61 14.50
C CYS A 26 8.39 -11.72 12.97
N LEU A 27 9.58 -11.87 12.36
CA LEU A 27 9.75 -11.83 10.92
C LEU A 27 9.38 -13.17 10.28
N LYS A 28 8.51 -13.14 9.26
CA LYS A 28 8.17 -14.33 8.49
C LYS A 28 9.36 -14.77 7.65
N TYR A 29 9.64 -16.07 7.67
CA TYR A 29 10.67 -16.69 6.87
C TYR A 29 10.20 -18.03 6.31
N HIS A 30 10.88 -18.52 5.28
CA HIS A 30 10.64 -19.83 4.71
C HIS A 30 11.79 -20.78 5.11
N SER A 31 11.45 -21.98 5.56
CA SER A 31 12.42 -22.99 5.98
C SER A 31 13.06 -23.76 4.82
N SER A 32 12.45 -23.72 3.62
CA SER A 32 12.96 -24.41 2.44
C SER A 32 12.79 -23.56 1.19
N TRP A 33 13.91 -23.26 0.55
CA TRP A 33 13.95 -22.53 -0.72
C TRP A 33 13.38 -23.35 -1.88
N SER A 34 13.65 -24.65 -1.94
CA SER A 34 13.09 -25.50 -3.01
C SER A 34 11.57 -25.59 -2.93
N ARG A 35 11.01 -25.72 -1.71
CA ARG A 35 9.55 -25.71 -1.51
C ARG A 35 8.94 -24.37 -1.95
N LEU A 36 9.58 -23.26 -1.59
CA LEU A 36 9.15 -21.93 -2.00
C LEU A 36 9.17 -21.78 -3.53
N LEU A 37 10.23 -22.26 -4.19
CA LEU A 37 10.38 -22.23 -5.64
C LEU A 37 9.28 -23.03 -6.34
N PHE A 38 9.01 -24.26 -5.89
CA PHE A 38 7.93 -25.07 -6.47
C PHE A 38 6.55 -24.47 -6.23
N GLN A 39 6.32 -23.91 -5.04
CA GLN A 39 5.09 -23.18 -4.76
C GLN A 39 4.96 -21.98 -5.70
N PHE A 40 6.02 -21.22 -5.96
CA PHE A 40 5.97 -20.11 -6.91
C PHE A 40 5.66 -20.55 -8.36
N ILE A 41 6.22 -21.68 -8.82
CA ILE A 41 6.04 -22.14 -10.21
C ILE A 41 4.68 -22.79 -10.44
N PHE A 42 4.21 -23.62 -9.50
CA PHE A 42 3.05 -24.49 -9.73
C PHE A 42 1.74 -23.96 -9.12
N ASP A 43 1.82 -23.05 -8.17
CA ASP A 43 0.63 -22.51 -7.50
C ASP A 43 0.04 -21.34 -8.31
N LYS A 44 -1.19 -21.54 -8.81
CA LYS A 44 -1.91 -20.57 -9.65
C LYS A 44 -2.19 -19.24 -8.95
N ARG A 45 -2.01 -19.15 -7.62
CA ARG A 45 -2.15 -17.92 -6.84
C ARG A 45 -1.02 -16.92 -7.09
N TYR A 46 0.14 -17.39 -7.52
CA TYR A 46 1.28 -16.54 -7.81
C TYR A 46 1.42 -16.32 -9.31
N THR A 47 1.53 -15.07 -9.72
CA THR A 47 1.79 -14.68 -11.11
C THR A 47 3.00 -13.75 -11.15
N LEU A 48 3.57 -13.49 -12.33
CA LEU A 48 4.67 -12.52 -12.47
C LEU A 48 4.27 -11.11 -12.01
N PHE A 49 2.97 -10.78 -12.05
CA PHE A 49 2.44 -9.51 -11.57
C PHE A 49 2.33 -9.44 -10.05
N SER A 50 2.38 -10.57 -9.33
CA SER A 50 2.34 -10.62 -7.86
C SER A 50 3.57 -9.96 -7.20
N ARG A 51 4.61 -9.64 -7.98
CA ARG A 51 5.83 -8.94 -7.52
C ARG A 51 5.68 -7.42 -7.45
N ILE A 52 4.59 -6.87 -7.98
CA ILE A 52 4.36 -5.43 -8.08
C ILE A 52 3.23 -5.06 -7.12
N GLU A 53 3.56 -4.44 -6.00
CA GLU A 53 2.57 -3.83 -5.12
C GLU A 53 2.09 -2.52 -5.77
N ARG A 54 0.91 -2.57 -6.38
CA ARG A 54 0.28 -1.36 -6.92
C ARG A 54 -0.55 -0.73 -5.82
N MET A 55 -0.14 0.48 -5.41
CA MET A 55 -0.97 1.32 -4.56
C MET A 55 -2.28 1.59 -5.30
N LYS A 56 -3.38 1.00 -4.81
CA LYS A 56 -4.71 1.21 -5.38
C LYS A 56 -4.97 2.71 -5.29
N ARG A 57 -5.01 3.41 -6.43
CA ARG A 57 -5.49 4.80 -6.46
C ARG A 57 -6.87 4.76 -5.79
N SER A 58 -6.99 5.40 -4.64
CA SER A 58 -8.26 5.61 -3.97
C SER A 58 -9.11 6.45 -4.91
N GLY A 59 -9.87 5.79 -5.77
CA GLY A 59 -10.84 6.39 -6.68
C GLY A 59 -12.05 6.92 -5.91
N ASN A 60 -11.82 7.72 -4.87
CA ASN A 60 -12.84 8.41 -4.12
C ASN A 60 -12.28 9.60 -3.34
N SER A 61 -11.55 10.49 -4.02
CA SER A 61 -11.65 11.90 -3.64
C SER A 61 -13.04 12.34 -4.07
N ARG A 62 -14.02 12.19 -3.17
CA ARG A 62 -15.25 12.98 -3.22
C ARG A 62 -14.80 14.43 -3.07
N VAL A 63 -14.42 15.05 -4.18
CA VAL A 63 -14.48 16.50 -4.29
C VAL A 63 -15.97 16.77 -4.20
N GLY A 64 -16.42 17.08 -2.98
CA GLY A 64 -17.76 17.56 -2.73
C GLY A 64 -17.94 18.79 -3.60
N GLY A 65 -18.62 18.62 -4.73
CA GLY A 65 -19.21 19.72 -5.45
C GLY A 65 -20.08 20.43 -4.43
N ALA A 66 -19.64 21.62 -4.00
CA ALA A 66 -20.49 22.56 -3.30
C ALA A 66 -21.67 22.84 -4.23
N ALA A 67 -22.78 22.15 -3.99
CA ALA A 67 -24.06 22.48 -4.58
C ALA A 67 -24.45 23.86 -4.02
N VAL A 68 -23.98 24.91 -4.69
CA VAL A 68 -24.48 26.27 -4.49
C VAL A 68 -25.95 26.25 -4.88
N ASN A 69 -26.80 26.29 -3.87
CA ASN A 69 -28.24 26.41 -4.01
C ASN A 69 -28.56 27.73 -4.74
N ARG A 70 -28.89 27.65 -6.03
CA ARG A 70 -29.18 28.79 -6.91
C ARG A 70 -30.67 29.16 -6.92
N GLN A 71 -31.40 28.95 -5.81
CA GLN A 71 -32.83 29.30 -5.70
C GLN A 71 -33.12 30.58 -4.88
N LYS A 72 -32.12 31.43 -4.61
CA LYS A 72 -32.36 32.78 -4.07
C LYS A 72 -31.76 33.95 -4.87
N ALA A 73 -31.26 33.73 -6.09
CA ALA A 73 -30.75 34.80 -6.95
C ALA A 73 -31.77 35.35 -7.97
N ILE A 74 -32.90 34.67 -8.18
CA ILE A 74 -33.92 35.09 -9.16
C ILE A 74 -34.91 36.12 -8.55
N ALA A 75 -34.94 36.27 -7.22
CA ALA A 75 -35.89 37.15 -6.54
C ALA A 75 -35.41 38.61 -6.37
N VAL A 76 -34.15 38.96 -6.71
CA VAL A 76 -33.64 40.34 -6.58
C VAL A 76 -33.63 41.07 -7.93
N GLU A 77 -33.58 40.34 -9.06
CA GLU A 77 -33.63 40.93 -10.41
C GLU A 77 -35.06 41.28 -10.88
N ALA A 78 -36.10 40.72 -10.23
CA ALA A 78 -37.50 41.01 -10.55
C ALA A 78 -38.07 42.25 -9.83
N GLU A 79 -37.35 42.84 -8.87
CA GLU A 79 -37.78 44.05 -8.15
C GLU A 79 -37.16 45.33 -8.75
N ILE A 80 -36.08 45.23 -9.55
CA ILE A 80 -35.38 46.38 -10.14
C ILE A 80 -35.82 46.66 -11.59
N ALA A 81 -36.52 45.72 -12.25
CA ALA A 81 -37.06 45.91 -13.60
C ALA A 81 -38.54 46.36 -13.61
N GLY A 82 -39.09 46.81 -12.47
CA GLY A 82 -40.53 47.07 -12.28
C GLY A 82 -40.93 48.44 -11.71
N VAL A 83 -39.99 49.36 -11.43
CA VAL A 83 -40.26 50.77 -11.08
C VAL A 83 -39.18 51.67 -11.68
#